data_AF-A0A4Y7JZ04-F1
#
_entry.id   AF-A0A4Y7JZ04-F1
#
_cell.length_a   1.000
_cell.length_b   1.000
_cell.length_c   1.000
_cell.angle_alpha   90.00
_cell.angle_beta   90.00
_cell.angle_gamma   90.00
#
_symmetry.space_group_name_H-M   'P 1'
#
loop_
_entity.id
_entity.type
_entity.pdbx_description
1 polymer ?
#
loop_
_entity_poly.entity_id
_entity_poly.type
_entity_poly.pdbx_seq_one_letter_code
_entity_poly.pdbx_strand_id
1 'polypeptide(L)'
;MQQAIQYRTWLPNQSETHQTTSRQSSSLKMVDINLEDPLKKGAMKISDGYSSSRGKLEARIKGLVLENAVLIFGRRGCCMCHVMKRLLLALGVNPTVYEVIEEADEISVINELLSVIETHNNDHKGNKETHSDYSELQFPAVYIGGKLFGGLDRLMGAHITGELIPKLKQAGALWL
;
A
#
# COMPACT_ATOMS: atom_id res chain seq x y z
N MET A 1 -42.49 -22.21 -1.50
CA MET A 1 -41.79 -21.67 -2.68
C MET A 1 -41.58 -20.18 -2.44
N GLN A 2 -40.38 -19.77 -2.01
CA GLN A 2 -40.07 -18.36 -1.78
C GLN A 2 -39.61 -17.74 -3.11
N GLN A 3 -40.24 -16.64 -3.49
CA GLN A 3 -39.97 -15.92 -4.74
C GLN A 3 -38.65 -15.15 -4.64
N ALA A 4 -37.84 -15.22 -5.68
CA ALA A 4 -36.58 -14.48 -5.79
C ALA A 4 -36.83 -12.98 -5.95
N ILE A 5 -36.05 -12.16 -5.24
CA ILE A 5 -36.10 -10.70 -5.35
C ILE A 5 -35.54 -10.29 -6.72
N GLN A 6 -36.26 -9.44 -7.45
CA GLN A 6 -35.85 -8.90 -8.75
C GLN A 6 -34.51 -8.15 -8.66
N TYR A 7 -33.60 -8.47 -9.58
CA TYR A 7 -32.39 -7.68 -9.78
C TYR A 7 -32.79 -6.26 -10.24
N ARG A 8 -32.35 -5.22 -9.51
CA ARG A 8 -32.37 -3.86 -10.05
C ARG A 8 -31.13 -3.68 -10.92
N THR A 9 -31.31 -3.80 -12.23
CA THR A 9 -30.36 -3.28 -13.22
C THR A 9 -30.29 -1.77 -13.07
N TRP A 10 -29.14 -1.26 -12.66
CA TRP A 10 -28.83 0.17 -12.73
C TRP A 10 -28.68 0.54 -14.21
N LEU A 11 -29.71 1.16 -14.78
CA LEU A 11 -29.61 1.84 -16.07
C LEU A 11 -29.05 3.26 -15.81
N PRO A 12 -27.97 3.67 -16.48
CA PRO A 12 -27.56 5.07 -16.48
C PRO A 12 -28.63 5.89 -17.21
N ASN A 13 -29.11 6.95 -16.56
CA ASN A 13 -30.07 7.89 -17.13
C ASN A 13 -29.42 8.62 -18.31
N GLN A 14 -29.86 8.34 -19.54
CA GLN A 14 -29.48 9.09 -20.74
C GLN A 14 -30.47 10.24 -20.95
N SER A 15 -30.02 11.46 -20.69
CA SER A 15 -30.54 12.65 -21.36
C SER A 15 -29.36 13.38 -21.98
N GLU A 16 -29.23 13.21 -23.30
CA GLU A 16 -28.27 13.92 -24.13
C GLU A 16 -28.55 15.43 -24.14
N THR A 17 -27.50 16.24 -23.97
CA THR A 17 -27.28 17.41 -24.83
C THR A 17 -25.77 17.59 -24.97
N HIS A 18 -25.33 17.58 -26.23
CA HIS A 18 -23.94 17.76 -26.63
C HIS A 18 -23.41 19.13 -26.20
N GLN A 19 -22.27 19.16 -25.50
CA GLN A 19 -21.24 20.17 -25.71
C GLN A 19 -19.88 19.68 -25.20
N THR A 20 -18.91 19.82 -26.08
CA THR A 20 -17.54 19.32 -26.01
C THR A 20 -16.72 20.15 -25.01
N THR A 21 -15.79 19.47 -24.33
CA THR A 21 -14.48 19.91 -23.78
C THR A 21 -14.29 19.77 -22.28
N SER A 22 -13.18 19.10 -21.96
CA SER A 22 -12.34 19.26 -20.77
C SER A 22 -12.88 18.77 -19.42
N ARG A 23 -12.43 17.57 -19.04
CA ARG A 23 -12.56 16.96 -17.71
C ARG A 23 -11.98 17.88 -16.62
N GLN A 24 -12.80 18.34 -15.69
CA GLN A 24 -12.33 18.77 -14.37
C GLN A 24 -12.51 17.63 -13.37
N SER A 25 -11.39 17.03 -12.98
CA SER A 25 -11.28 15.98 -11.96
C SER A 25 -11.05 16.63 -10.60
N SER A 26 -11.92 16.34 -9.65
CA SER A 26 -11.88 16.83 -8.27
C SER A 26 -10.72 16.23 -7.48
N SER A 27 -9.74 17.09 -7.17
CA SER A 27 -8.80 17.12 -6.03
C SER A 27 -8.43 15.80 -5.35
N LEU A 28 -7.48 15.08 -5.97
CA LEU A 28 -6.58 14.14 -5.27
C LEU A 28 -5.57 14.95 -4.45
N LYS A 29 -5.28 14.53 -3.21
CA LYS A 29 -4.03 14.94 -2.57
C LYS A 29 -2.91 14.10 -3.17
N MET A 30 -2.38 14.56 -4.29
CA MET A 30 -1.08 14.12 -4.80
C MET A 30 -0.01 14.83 -3.97
N VAL A 31 0.97 14.07 -3.48
CA VAL A 31 2.18 14.64 -2.92
C VAL A 31 3.23 14.55 -4.03
N ASP A 32 3.32 15.62 -4.83
CA ASP A 32 4.44 15.83 -5.74
C ASP A 32 5.56 16.52 -4.97
N ILE A 33 6.71 15.87 -4.86
CA ILE A 33 7.92 16.52 -4.37
C ILE A 33 8.81 16.74 -5.58
N ASN A 34 8.88 17.99 -6.04
CA ASN A 34 9.85 18.42 -7.03
C ASN A 34 11.26 18.14 -6.50
N LEU A 35 12.02 17.34 -7.25
CA LEU A 35 13.46 17.20 -7.07
C LEU A 35 14.12 18.25 -7.96
N GLU A 36 14.43 19.42 -7.39
CA GLU A 36 15.25 20.41 -8.09
C GLU A 36 16.74 20.09 -7.91
N ASP A 37 17.45 20.08 -9.03
CA ASP A 37 18.89 19.88 -9.17
C ASP A 37 19.63 21.22 -9.09
N PRO A 38 20.63 21.36 -8.20
CA PRO A 38 21.67 22.35 -8.40
C PRO A 38 23.06 21.75 -8.22
N LEU A 39 23.55 21.10 -9.26
CA LEU A 39 24.98 21.01 -9.55
C LEU A 39 25.52 22.43 -9.85
N LYS A 40 25.99 23.18 -8.83
CA LYS A 40 27.08 24.18 -8.96
C LYS A 40 27.68 24.69 -7.64
N LYS A 41 28.99 24.40 -7.54
CA LYS A 41 30.11 25.13 -6.90
C LYS A 41 30.35 24.92 -5.39
N GLY A 42 31.45 24.22 -5.13
CA GLY A 42 32.17 24.24 -3.84
C GLY A 42 32.81 22.89 -3.56
N ALA A 43 34.08 22.73 -3.93
CA ALA A 43 34.84 21.53 -3.62
C ALA A 43 34.94 21.31 -2.11
N MET A 44 34.42 20.19 -1.57
CA MET A 44 34.96 19.60 -0.34
C MET A 44 34.48 18.16 -0.08
N LYS A 45 35.49 17.29 0.08
CA LYS A 45 35.59 15.99 0.78
C LYS A 45 34.62 14.83 0.45
N ILE A 46 35.26 13.73 0.09
CA ILE A 46 34.73 12.36 0.08
C ILE A 46 34.49 11.93 1.54
N SER A 47 33.23 11.75 1.94
CA SER A 47 32.84 10.97 3.12
C SER A 47 31.34 10.68 3.13
N ASP A 48 30.97 9.40 3.25
CA ASP A 48 29.74 8.89 3.89
C ASP A 48 28.35 9.21 3.30
N GLY A 49 28.20 9.29 1.97
CA GLY A 49 26.89 9.55 1.35
C GLY A 49 25.86 8.41 1.41
N TYR A 50 26.30 7.15 1.56
CA TYR A 50 25.43 5.98 1.39
C TYR A 50 24.66 5.57 2.66
N SER A 51 25.19 5.88 3.85
CA SER A 51 24.56 5.54 5.13
C SER A 51 23.36 6.45 5.46
N SER A 52 23.43 7.72 5.02
CA SER A 52 22.40 8.72 5.29
C SER A 52 21.11 8.49 4.48
N SER A 53 21.21 8.01 3.24
CA SER A 53 20.04 7.76 2.38
C SER A 53 19.21 6.56 2.85
N ARG A 54 19.87 5.48 3.28
CA ARG A 54 19.20 4.28 3.83
C ARG A 54 18.41 4.60 5.10
N GLY A 55 19.04 5.27 6.07
CA GLY A 55 18.36 5.66 7.32
C GLY A 55 17.18 6.61 7.09
N LYS A 56 17.26 7.48 6.07
CA LYS A 56 16.15 8.35 5.67
C LYS A 56 14.97 7.58 5.06
N LEU A 57 15.25 6.59 4.22
CA LEU A 57 14.22 5.73 3.60
C LEU A 57 13.52 4.87 4.66
N GLU A 58 14.28 4.26 5.56
CA GLU A 58 13.76 3.44 6.66
C GLU A 58 12.80 4.25 7.54
N ALA A 59 13.24 5.43 8.01
CA ALA A 59 12.41 6.31 8.84
C ALA A 59 11.12 6.72 8.13
N ARG A 60 11.19 6.98 6.81
CA ARG A 60 10.02 7.32 5.99
C ARG A 60 9.05 6.14 5.87
N ILE A 61 9.54 4.92 5.60
CA ILE A 61 8.68 3.72 5.50
C ILE A 61 8.03 3.42 6.84
N LYS A 62 8.77 3.51 7.95
CA LYS A 62 8.24 3.37 9.30
C LYS A 62 7.14 4.39 9.59
N GLY A 63 7.36 5.66 9.25
CA GLY A 63 6.35 6.72 9.38
C GLY A 63 5.07 6.37 8.63
N LEU A 64 5.17 6.00 7.35
CA LEU A 64 4.03 5.63 6.52
C LEU A 64 3.23 4.46 7.11
N VAL A 65 3.90 3.40 7.57
CA VAL A 65 3.24 2.22 8.14
C VAL A 65 2.50 2.56 9.44
N LEU A 66 3.06 3.43 10.28
CA LEU A 66 2.46 3.82 11.57
C LEU A 66 1.33 4.85 11.42
N GLU A 67 1.43 5.75 10.45
CA GLU A 67 0.45 6.81 10.21
C GLU A 67 -0.82 6.31 9.53
N ASN A 68 -0.75 5.17 8.83
CA ASN A 68 -1.84 4.66 8.01
C ASN A 68 -2.43 3.37 8.60
N ALA A 69 -3.75 3.37 8.83
CA ALA A 69 -4.47 2.18 9.29
C ALA A 69 -4.39 1.03 8.26
N VAL A 70 -4.42 1.36 6.95
CA VAL A 70 -4.17 0.43 5.85
C VAL A 70 -3.29 1.09 4.80
N LEU A 71 -2.20 0.40 4.45
CA LEU A 71 -1.21 0.88 3.47
C LEU A 71 -0.87 -0.24 2.49
N ILE A 72 -0.91 0.06 1.19
CA ILE A 72 -0.52 -0.85 0.11
C ILE A 72 0.78 -0.33 -0.50
N PHE A 73 1.81 -1.16 -0.53
CA PHE A 73 3.00 -0.93 -1.32
C PHE A 73 2.89 -1.70 -2.62
N GLY A 74 3.24 -1.07 -3.74
CA GLY A 74 3.42 -1.80 -4.98
C GLY A 74 3.98 -0.99 -6.12
N ARG A 75 4.12 -1.62 -7.28
CA ARG A 75 4.69 -0.96 -8.45
C ARG A 75 3.70 -0.02 -9.09
N ARG A 76 4.20 1.10 -9.62
CA ARG A 76 3.42 2.00 -10.47
C ARG A 76 2.76 1.22 -11.61
N GLY A 77 1.45 1.37 -11.78
CA GLY A 77 0.69 0.67 -12.83
C GLY A 77 0.44 -0.83 -12.57
N CYS A 78 0.76 -1.36 -11.40
CA CYS A 78 0.48 -2.75 -11.06
C CYS A 78 -1.04 -3.00 -10.98
N CYS A 79 -1.56 -3.89 -11.82
CA CYS A 79 -2.98 -4.27 -11.83
C CYS A 79 -3.42 -4.90 -10.49
N MET A 80 -2.54 -5.62 -9.82
CA MET A 80 -2.84 -6.24 -8.52
C MET A 80 -3.03 -5.20 -7.40
N CYS A 81 -2.28 -4.08 -7.43
CA CYS A 81 -2.52 -2.96 -6.52
C CYS A 81 -3.94 -2.39 -6.69
N HIS A 82 -4.41 -2.30 -7.94
CA HIS A 82 -5.74 -1.82 -8.24
C HIS A 82 -6.82 -2.77 -7.73
N VAL A 83 -6.59 -4.08 -7.82
CA VAL A 83 -7.49 -5.10 -7.26
C VAL A 83 -7.60 -4.95 -5.74
N MET A 84 -6.47 -4.90 -5.02
CA MET A 84 -6.46 -4.70 -3.57
C MET A 84 -7.18 -3.41 -3.16
N LYS A 85 -6.85 -2.29 -3.84
CA LYS A 85 -7.46 -0.98 -3.56
C LYS A 85 -8.97 -1.03 -3.72
N ARG A 86 -9.46 -1.62 -4.82
CA ARG A 86 -10.91 -1.74 -5.08
C ARG A 86 -11.60 -2.63 -4.06
N LEU A 87 -10.99 -3.75 -3.68
CA LEU A 87 -11.52 -4.63 -2.65
C LEU A 87 -11.70 -3.88 -1.33
N LEU A 88 -10.64 -3.21 -0.86
CA LEU A 88 -10.66 -2.48 0.41
C LEU A 88 -11.68 -1.32 0.39
N LEU A 89 -11.74 -0.57 -0.71
CA LEU A 89 -12.76 0.47 -0.90
C LEU A 89 -14.19 -0.10 -0.87
N ALA A 90 -14.42 -1.24 -1.51
CA ALA A 90 -15.73 -1.91 -1.49
C ALA A 90 -16.14 -2.38 -0.09
N LEU A 91 -15.17 -2.65 0.79
CA LEU A 91 -15.41 -2.96 2.21
C LEU A 91 -15.61 -1.71 3.08
N GLY A 92 -15.56 -0.50 2.50
CA GLY A 92 -15.69 0.77 3.22
C GLY A 92 -14.40 1.26 3.88
N VAL A 93 -13.26 0.69 3.53
CA VAL A 93 -11.93 1.11 4.02
C VAL A 93 -11.30 2.10 3.07
N ASN A 94 -10.57 3.10 3.60
CA ASN A 94 -9.77 4.03 2.80
C ASN A 94 -8.27 3.67 2.87
N PRO A 95 -7.72 2.87 1.93
CA PRO A 95 -6.31 2.52 1.93
C PRO A 95 -5.43 3.62 1.31
N THR A 96 -4.27 3.84 1.90
CA THR A 96 -3.17 4.61 1.28
C THR A 96 -2.39 3.69 0.35
N VAL A 97 -1.95 4.20 -0.80
CA VAL A 97 -1.12 3.43 -1.75
C VAL A 97 0.21 4.15 -1.93
N TYR A 98 1.30 3.42 -1.69
CA TYR A 98 2.66 3.83 -1.96
C TYR A 98 3.14 3.13 -3.24
N GLU A 99 3.33 3.91 -4.30
CA GLU A 99 3.82 3.39 -5.57
C GLU A 99 5.35 3.51 -5.64
N VAL A 100 6.02 2.38 -5.85
CA VAL A 100 7.43 2.34 -6.24
C VAL A 100 7.49 2.68 -7.73
N ILE A 101 8.21 3.76 -8.04
CA ILE A 101 8.29 4.34 -9.39
C ILE A 101 9.32 3.58 -10.23
N GLU A 102 10.51 3.35 -9.67
CA GLU A 102 11.62 2.70 -10.37
C GLU A 102 11.82 1.26 -9.88
N GLU A 103 12.01 0.32 -10.80
CA GLU A 103 12.28 -1.09 -10.44
C GLU A 103 13.57 -1.25 -9.64
N ALA A 104 14.55 -0.36 -9.83
CA ALA A 104 15.78 -0.35 -9.03
C ALA A 104 15.52 -0.06 -7.54
N ASP A 105 14.47 0.70 -7.23
CA ASP A 105 14.10 1.06 -5.87
C ASP A 105 13.33 -0.06 -5.16
N GLU A 106 12.73 -1.00 -5.91
CA GLU A 106 11.90 -2.08 -5.35
C GLU A 106 12.69 -2.92 -4.33
N ILE A 107 13.91 -3.31 -4.67
CA ILE A 107 14.78 -4.09 -3.78
C ILE A 107 15.08 -3.31 -2.50
N SER A 108 15.38 -2.01 -2.61
CA SER A 108 15.66 -1.15 -1.46
C SER A 108 14.43 -1.01 -0.56
N VAL A 109 13.24 -0.79 -1.14
CA VAL A 109 11.99 -0.70 -0.39
C VAL A 109 11.65 -2.03 0.28
N ILE A 110 11.78 -3.16 -0.41
CA ILE A 110 11.55 -4.49 0.17
C ILE A 110 12.48 -4.75 1.35
N ASN A 111 13.78 -4.47 1.20
CA ASN A 111 14.75 -4.66 2.28
C ASN A 111 14.43 -3.80 3.51
N GLU A 112 13.92 -2.58 3.33
CA GLU A 112 13.45 -1.76 4.45
C GLU A 112 12.13 -2.27 5.04
N LEU A 113 11.21 -2.77 4.23
CA LEU A 113 9.98 -3.38 4.75
C LEU A 113 10.29 -4.62 5.61
N LEU A 114 11.28 -5.42 5.20
CA LEU A 114 11.81 -6.54 6.00
C LEU A 114 12.43 -6.06 7.31
N SER A 115 13.23 -4.99 7.28
CA SER A 115 13.84 -4.44 8.51
C SER A 115 12.79 -3.96 9.51
N VAL A 116 11.68 -3.37 9.04
CA VAL A 116 10.54 -3.00 9.89
C VAL A 116 9.95 -4.23 10.57
N ILE A 117 9.72 -5.33 9.83
CA ILE A 117 9.14 -6.56 10.39
C ILE A 117 10.03 -7.17 11.47
N GLU A 118 11.35 -7.22 11.24
CA GLU A 118 12.31 -7.78 12.19
C GLU A 118 12.32 -7.02 13.52
N THR A 119 12.19 -5.69 13.50
CA THR A 119 12.14 -4.90 14.74
C THR A 119 10.92 -5.18 15.62
N HIS A 120 9.82 -5.67 15.05
CA HIS A 120 8.58 -5.94 15.77
C HIS A 120 8.49 -7.34 16.42
N ASN A 121 9.40 -8.26 16.09
CA ASN A 121 9.31 -9.68 16.52
C ASN A 121 10.21 -10.04 17.73
N ASN A 122 10.71 -9.06 18.49
CA ASN A 122 11.65 -9.29 19.59
C ASN A 122 11.06 -10.02 20.84
N ASP A 123 9.79 -10.39 20.85
CA ASP A 123 9.15 -10.98 22.03
C ASP A 123 9.16 -12.52 22.11
N HIS A 124 9.52 -13.29 21.07
CA HIS A 124 9.53 -14.77 21.16
C HIS A 124 10.71 -15.42 20.41
N LYS A 125 11.77 -15.76 21.15
CA LYS A 125 12.82 -16.70 20.72
C LYS A 125 12.31 -18.13 20.88
N GLY A 126 11.73 -18.72 19.85
CA GLY A 126 11.27 -20.11 19.86
C GLY A 126 11.21 -20.73 18.46
N ASN A 127 12.02 -21.77 18.25
CA ASN A 127 12.12 -22.69 17.12
C ASN A 127 12.33 -22.16 15.69
N LYS A 128 13.60 -22.31 15.24
CA LYS A 128 14.02 -22.46 13.84
C LYS A 128 13.46 -23.77 13.27
N GLU A 129 12.25 -23.72 12.75
CA GLU A 129 11.76 -24.69 11.77
C GLU A 129 10.63 -24.05 10.98
N THR A 130 11.02 -23.19 10.05
CA THR A 130 10.18 -22.79 8.93
C THR A 130 11.13 -22.30 7.85
N HIS A 131 11.02 -22.90 6.67
CA HIS A 131 11.58 -22.39 5.43
C HIS A 131 11.39 -20.86 5.39
N SER A 132 12.37 -20.10 4.91
CA SER A 132 12.41 -18.64 4.90
C SER A 132 11.18 -18.00 4.22
N ASP A 133 10.12 -17.76 4.98
CA ASP A 133 8.84 -17.13 4.55
C ASP A 133 9.01 -15.64 4.19
N TYR A 134 10.17 -15.07 4.50
CA TYR A 134 10.51 -13.66 4.26
C TYR A 134 11.46 -13.45 3.06
N SER A 135 11.79 -14.50 2.30
CA SER A 135 12.60 -14.38 1.07
C SER A 135 11.81 -13.86 -0.14
N GLU A 136 10.50 -13.61 0.00
CA GLU A 136 9.61 -13.36 -1.13
C GLU A 136 8.54 -12.31 -0.80
N LEU A 137 8.92 -11.22 -0.12
CA LEU A 137 8.07 -10.03 -0.13
C LEU A 137 7.95 -9.51 -1.56
N GLN A 138 6.88 -9.91 -2.24
CA GLN A 138 6.57 -9.48 -3.60
C GLN A 138 5.50 -8.39 -3.57
N PHE A 139 5.66 -7.40 -4.46
CA PHE A 139 4.60 -6.43 -4.66
C PHE A 139 3.40 -7.04 -5.42
N PRO A 140 2.17 -6.70 -5.01
CA PRO A 140 1.82 -5.76 -3.95
C PRO A 140 1.88 -6.35 -2.54
N ALA A 141 2.29 -5.54 -1.56
CA ALA A 141 2.29 -5.86 -0.14
C ALA A 141 1.35 -4.93 0.65
N VAL A 142 0.56 -5.46 1.58
CA VAL A 142 -0.40 -4.69 2.39
C VAL A 142 -0.04 -4.74 3.86
N TYR A 143 -0.18 -3.60 4.53
CA TYR A 143 -0.04 -3.40 5.97
C TYR A 143 -1.40 -3.02 6.56
N ILE A 144 -1.73 -3.60 7.71
CA ILE A 144 -2.96 -3.32 8.45
C ILE A 144 -2.59 -3.07 9.92
N GLY A 145 -2.97 -1.90 10.45
CA GLY A 145 -2.67 -1.50 11.82
C GLY A 145 -1.18 -1.50 12.15
N GLY A 146 -0.35 -1.04 11.21
CA GLY A 146 1.10 -0.99 11.36
C GLY A 146 1.84 -2.32 11.21
N LYS A 147 1.14 -3.43 10.87
CA LYS A 147 1.74 -4.77 10.73
C LYS A 147 1.66 -5.27 9.30
N LEU A 148 2.68 -6.00 8.84
CA LEU A 148 2.64 -6.66 7.54
C LEU A 148 1.50 -7.68 7.51
N PHE A 149 0.54 -7.44 6.63
CA PHE A 149 -0.54 -8.36 6.35
C PHE A 149 -0.22 -9.27 5.15
N GLY A 150 0.66 -8.90 4.24
CA GLY A 150 1.17 -9.77 3.16
C GLY A 150 0.69 -9.39 1.76
N GLY A 151 0.67 -10.35 0.84
CA GLY A 151 0.36 -10.10 -0.57
C GLY A 151 -1.14 -10.16 -0.93
N LEU A 152 -1.43 -10.18 -2.23
CA LEU A 152 -2.79 -10.26 -2.75
C LEU A 152 -3.50 -11.54 -2.31
N ASP A 153 -2.81 -12.68 -2.40
CA ASP A 153 -3.39 -13.99 -2.11
C ASP A 153 -3.86 -14.07 -0.65
N ARG A 154 -3.07 -13.55 0.29
CA ARG A 154 -3.43 -13.49 1.70
C ARG A 154 -4.61 -12.55 1.95
N LEU A 155 -4.67 -11.40 1.26
CA LEU A 155 -5.79 -10.46 1.32
C LEU A 155 -7.08 -11.08 0.80
N MET A 156 -7.01 -11.75 -0.35
CA MET A 156 -8.16 -12.44 -0.95
C MET A 156 -8.62 -13.60 -0.09
N GLY A 157 -7.69 -14.42 0.42
CA GLY A 157 -8.00 -15.52 1.34
C GLY A 157 -8.76 -15.03 2.57
N ALA A 158 -8.25 -13.99 3.24
CA ALA A 158 -8.91 -13.42 4.42
C ALA A 158 -10.26 -12.75 4.12
N HIS A 159 -10.44 -12.20 2.91
CA HIS A 159 -11.73 -11.69 2.48
C HIS A 159 -12.75 -12.82 2.30
N ILE A 160 -12.35 -13.91 1.66
CA ILE A 160 -13.21 -15.09 1.40
C ILE A 160 -13.58 -15.78 2.72
N THR A 161 -12.63 -15.91 3.65
CA THR A 161 -12.88 -16.54 4.96
C THR A 161 -13.62 -15.64 5.95
N GLY A 162 -13.78 -14.36 5.63
CA GLY A 162 -14.40 -13.37 6.53
C GLY A 162 -13.49 -12.85 7.64
N GLU A 163 -12.23 -13.29 7.72
CA GLU A 163 -11.25 -12.85 8.73
C GLU A 163 -10.75 -11.42 8.53
N LEU A 164 -10.91 -10.87 7.32
CA LEU A 164 -10.41 -9.53 6.99
C LEU A 164 -11.15 -8.43 7.76
N ILE A 165 -12.47 -8.53 7.90
CA ILE A 165 -13.29 -7.49 8.55
C ILE A 165 -12.92 -7.29 10.03
N PRO A 166 -12.83 -8.34 10.88
CA PRO A 166 -12.38 -8.18 12.26
C PRO A 166 -11.01 -7.48 12.39
N LYS A 167 -10.06 -7.81 11.51
CA LYS A 167 -8.71 -7.21 11.52
C LYS A 167 -8.75 -5.74 11.14
N LEU A 168 -9.56 -5.36 10.15
CA LEU A 168 -9.76 -3.97 9.74
C LEU A 168 -10.43 -3.14 10.86
N LYS A 169 -11.40 -3.71 11.57
CA LYS A 169 -12.02 -3.08 12.74
C LYS A 169 -11.02 -2.87 13.86
N GLN A 170 -10.23 -3.89 14.19
CA GLN A 170 -9.19 -3.80 15.21
C GLN A 170 -8.13 -2.73 14.87
N ALA A 171 -7.82 -2.55 13.59
CA ALA A 171 -6.90 -1.52 13.12
C ALA A 171 -7.52 -0.11 13.05
N GLY A 172 -8.80 0.06 13.39
CA GLY A 172 -9.51 1.35 13.28
C GLY A 172 -9.75 1.79 11.83
N ALA A 173 -9.59 0.88 10.87
CA ALA A 173 -9.77 1.16 9.44
C ALA A 173 -11.24 1.13 9.01
N LEU A 174 -12.13 0.56 9.84
CA LEU A 174 -13.55 0.38 9.58
C LEU A 174 -14.36 0.65 10.86
N TRP A 175 -15.37 1.53 10.77
CA TRP A 175 -16.15 2.05 11.91
C TRP A 175 -17.62 1.57 11.96
N LEU A 176 -17.93 0.42 11.35
CA LEU A 176 -19.28 -0.19 11.37
C LEU A 176 -19.52 -1.06 12.60
#